data_AF-A0A948D507-F1
#
_entry.id   AF-A0A948D507-F1
#
_cell.length_a   1.000
_cell.length_b   1.000
_cell.length_c   1.000
_cell.angle_alpha   90.00
_cell.angle_beta   90.00
_cell.angle_gamma   90.00
#
_symmetry.space_group_name_H-M   'P 1'
#
loop_
_entity.id
_entity.type
_entity.pdbx_description
1 polymer ?
#
loop_
_entity_poly.entity_id
_entity_poly.type
_entity_poly.pdbx_seq_one_letter_code
_entity_poly.pdbx_strand_id
1 'polypeptide(L)'
;MKRKIFLHNQEIEYRLRKSKRAKRMRIAVYCDTSVVVTLPYGIKENIVEKYLSAKAVWLLDKILYFKKYGKLVFAKGNKREYLKNKEAAMKLAEEKVNYFNKIYKLKFNAITIKRQKTRWGKLFEKRQSEL
;
A
#
# COMPACT_ATOMS: atom_id res chain seq x y z
N MET A 1 14.14 -11.20 12.76
CA MET A 1 14.01 -11.33 14.22
C MET A 1 13.20 -10.14 14.71
N LYS A 2 12.27 -10.34 15.65
CA LYS A 2 11.58 -9.26 16.34
C LYS A 2 12.52 -8.75 17.42
N ARG A 3 12.69 -7.44 17.51
CA ARG A 3 13.53 -6.77 18.50
C ARG A 3 12.74 -5.61 19.06
N LYS A 4 13.07 -5.23 20.29
CA LYS A 4 12.47 -4.08 20.95
C LYS A 4 13.57 -3.05 21.17
N ILE A 5 13.26 -1.78 20.94
CA ILE A 5 14.10 -0.68 21.39
C ILE A 5 13.21 0.26 22.19
N PHE A 6 13.77 0.78 23.28
CA PHE A 6 13.19 1.87 24.05
C PHE A 6 13.58 3.18 23.39
N LEU A 7 12.62 3.88 22.80
CA LEU A 7 12.82 5.23 22.23
C LEU A 7 11.90 6.19 22.97
N HIS A 8 12.48 7.23 23.58
CA HIS A 8 11.73 8.34 24.20
C HIS A 8 10.57 7.88 25.10
N ASN A 9 10.87 6.96 26.04
CA ASN A 9 9.91 6.41 27.00
C ASN A 9 8.78 5.54 26.40
N GLN A 10 8.93 5.09 25.15
CA GLN A 10 8.03 4.10 24.54
C GLN A 10 8.81 2.88 24.02
N GLU A 11 8.28 1.69 24.35
CA GLU A 11 8.77 0.42 23.83
C GLU A 11 8.23 0.20 22.41
N ILE A 12 9.08 0.32 21.40
CA ILE A 12 8.71 0.06 20.00
C ILE A 12 9.25 -1.32 19.59
N GLU A 13 8.35 -2.25 19.30
CA GLU A 13 8.69 -3.51 18.66
C GLU A 13 8.95 -3.28 17.17
N TYR A 14 10.15 -3.64 16.71
CA TYR A 14 10.52 -3.57 15.30
C TYR A 14 11.04 -4.93 14.81
N ARG A 15 10.75 -5.23 13.55
CA ARG A 15 11.25 -6.41 12.85
C ARG A 15 12.46 -6.03 12.02
N LEU A 16 13.59 -6.67 12.29
CA LEU A 16 14.80 -6.50 11.50
C LEU A 16 14.83 -7.48 10.32
N ARG A 17 15.06 -6.95 9.12
CA ARG A 17 15.23 -7.72 7.87
C ARG A 17 16.54 -7.32 7.18
N LYS A 18 17.40 -8.29 6.89
CA LYS A 18 18.58 -8.09 6.03
C LYS A 18 18.25 -8.45 4.58
N SER A 19 18.67 -7.63 3.62
CA SER A 19 18.44 -7.88 2.20
C SER A 19 19.66 -7.51 1.35
N LYS A 20 20.12 -8.44 0.49
CA LYS A 20 21.24 -8.20 -0.43
C LYS A 20 20.90 -7.16 -1.50
N ARG A 21 19.61 -7.01 -1.82
CA ARG A 21 19.11 -6.04 -2.81
C ARG A 21 18.94 -4.63 -2.25
N ALA A 22 18.96 -4.47 -0.94
CA ALA A 22 18.81 -3.16 -0.32
C ALA A 22 20.11 -2.38 -0.43
N LYS A 23 20.11 -1.28 -1.18
CA LYS A 23 21.23 -0.32 -1.25
C LYS A 23 21.27 0.67 -0.08
N ARG A 24 20.14 0.86 0.60
CA ARG A 24 19.96 1.83 1.71
C ARG A 24 19.11 1.23 2.81
N MET A 25 19.29 1.72 4.04
CA MET A 25 18.41 1.39 5.16
C MET A 25 17.02 2.00 4.96
N ARG A 26 15.98 1.24 5.30
CA ARG A 26 14.58 1.66 5.14
C ARG A 26 13.79 1.33 6.39
N ILE A 27 12.91 2.23 6.81
CA ILE A 27 11.92 1.98 7.86
C ILE A 27 10.56 1.98 7.19
N ALA A 28 9.75 0.96 7.47
CA ALA A 28 8.37 0.88 7.05
C ALA A 28 7.50 0.73 8.30
N VAL A 29 6.45 1.54 8.40
CA VAL A 29 5.38 1.38 9.39
C VAL A 29 4.16 0.87 8.64
N TYR A 30 3.67 -0.30 9.01
CA TYR A 30 2.49 -0.91 8.40
C TYR A 30 1.22 -0.49 9.14
N CYS A 31 0.06 -0.69 8.50
CA CYS A 31 -1.25 -0.33 9.07
C CYS A 31 -1.61 -1.13 10.34
N ASP A 32 -0.98 -2.28 10.55
CA ASP A 32 -1.08 -3.08 11.78
C ASP A 32 -0.19 -2.53 12.91
N THR A 33 0.37 -1.33 12.75
CA THR A 33 1.36 -0.69 13.63
C THR A 33 2.71 -1.41 13.71
N SER A 34 2.94 -2.43 12.88
CA SER A 34 4.22 -3.12 12.86
C SER A 34 5.29 -2.27 12.18
N VAL A 35 6.43 -2.11 12.85
CA VAL A 35 7.59 -1.39 12.32
C VAL A 35 8.58 -2.41 11.75
N VAL A 36 9.01 -2.22 10.51
CA VAL A 36 9.99 -3.08 9.84
C VAL A 36 11.18 -2.25 9.38
N VAL A 37 12.35 -2.62 9.87
CA VAL A 37 13.63 -2.03 9.46
C VAL A 37 14.32 -2.97 8.49
N THR A 38 14.58 -2.48 7.28
CA THR A 38 15.33 -3.22 6.26
C THR A 38 16.76 -2.69 6.17
N LEU A 39 17.72 -3.59 6.37
CA LEU A 39 19.14 -3.33 6.30
C LEU A 39 19.78 -3.94 5.04
N PRO A 40 20.71 -3.24 4.38
CA PRO A 40 21.74 -3.83 3.53
C PRO A 40 22.62 -4.82 4.31
N TYR A 41 23.20 -5.82 3.64
CA TYR A 41 24.08 -6.79 4.31
C TYR A 41 25.37 -6.19 4.86
N GLY A 42 25.90 -5.13 4.23
CA GLY A 42 27.16 -4.49 4.65
C GLY A 42 27.03 -3.57 5.86
N ILE A 43 25.83 -3.38 6.43
CA ILE A 43 25.61 -2.45 7.54
C ILE A 43 25.48 -3.22 8.85
N LYS A 44 26.24 -2.78 9.87
CA LYS A 44 26.18 -3.30 11.23
C LYS A 44 24.90 -2.87 11.94
N GLU A 45 24.41 -3.73 12.83
CA GLU A 45 23.12 -3.54 13.51
C GLU A 45 23.13 -2.34 14.47
N ASN A 46 24.27 -1.97 15.04
CA ASN A 46 24.38 -0.83 15.98
C ASN A 46 23.99 0.52 15.37
N ILE A 47 24.08 0.66 14.04
CA ILE A 47 23.69 1.90 13.34
C ILE A 47 22.15 2.04 13.32
N VAL A 48 21.41 0.94 13.46
CA VAL A 48 19.95 0.92 13.47
C VAL A 48 19.39 1.72 14.64
N GLU A 49 19.99 1.58 15.82
CA GLU A 49 19.55 2.28 17.03
C GLU A 49 19.68 3.80 16.89
N LYS A 50 20.83 4.27 16.40
CA LYS A 50 21.05 5.70 16.11
C LYS A 50 20.05 6.23 15.09
N TYR A 51 19.80 5.45 14.04
CA TYR A 51 18.87 5.84 12.97
C TYR A 51 17.41 5.87 13.42
N LEU A 52 17.01 4.92 14.26
CA LEU A 52 15.68 4.88 14.87
C LEU A 52 15.49 6.04 15.84
N SER A 53 16.50 6.35 16.66
CA SER A 53 16.47 7.52 17.56
C SER A 53 16.31 8.83 16.79
N ALA A 54 17.07 9.01 15.71
CA ALA A 54 16.94 10.18 14.82
C ALA A 54 15.57 10.30 14.13
N LYS A 55 14.80 9.20 14.03
CA LYS A 55 13.46 9.16 13.42
C LYS A 55 12.33 8.88 14.42
N ALA A 56 12.59 8.99 15.72
CA ALA A 56 11.63 8.68 16.77
C ALA A 56 10.35 9.54 16.66
N VAL A 57 10.49 10.86 16.48
CA VAL A 57 9.36 11.78 16.31
C VAL A 57 8.46 11.36 15.14
N TRP A 58 9.06 10.97 14.02
CA TRP A 58 8.32 10.52 12.84
C TRP A 58 7.61 9.18 13.08
N LEU A 59 8.24 8.25 13.81
CA LEU A 59 7.61 6.97 14.17
C LEU A 59 6.38 7.18 15.04
N LEU A 60 6.46 8.07 16.03
CA LEU A 60 5.35 8.38 16.93
C LEU A 60 4.16 8.96 16.16
N ASP A 61 4.40 9.95 15.31
CA ASP A 61 3.37 10.54 14.45
C ASP A 61 2.68 9.47 13.59
N LYS A 62 3.46 8.57 12.97
CA LYS A 62 2.90 7.51 12.12
C LYS A 62 2.14 6.45 12.91
N ILE A 63 2.62 6.06 14.08
CA ILE A 63 1.89 5.12 14.95
C ILE A 63 0.57 5.74 15.40
N LEU A 64 0.55 7.01 15.82
CA LEU A 64 -0.67 7.73 16.19
C LEU A 64 -1.64 7.82 15.01
N TYR A 65 -1.13 8.17 13.83
CA TYR A 65 -1.90 8.20 12.60
C TYR A 65 -2.56 6.84 12.33
N PHE A 66 -1.79 5.74 12.31
CA PHE A 66 -2.36 4.41 12.02
C PHE A 66 -3.28 3.90 13.14
N LYS A 67 -3.05 4.27 14.41
CA LYS A 67 -3.98 3.97 15.51
C LYS A 67 -5.35 4.61 15.28
N LYS A 68 -5.41 5.84 14.75
CA LYS A 68 -6.67 6.54 14.47
C LYS A 68 -7.57 5.80 13.47
N TYR A 69 -6.97 5.17 12.45
CA TYR A 69 -7.72 4.46 11.40
C TYR A 69 -7.95 2.97 11.70
N GLY A 70 -7.43 2.47 12.82
CA GLY A 70 -7.54 1.07 13.22
C GLY A 70 -6.91 0.10 12.21
N LYS A 71 -7.16 -1.20 12.39
CA LYS A 71 -6.83 -2.21 11.38
C LYS A 71 -7.76 -2.01 10.18
N LEU A 72 -7.37 -1.17 9.22
CA LEU A 72 -7.87 -1.27 7.85
C LEU A 72 -7.38 -2.61 7.30
N VAL A 73 -8.09 -3.67 7.65
CA VAL A 73 -7.94 -4.97 7.01
C VAL A 73 -8.40 -4.73 5.58
N PHE A 74 -7.45 -4.45 4.69
CA PHE A 74 -7.66 -4.78 3.29
C PHE A 74 -7.85 -6.30 3.28
N ALA A 75 -9.09 -6.73 3.49
CA ALA A 75 -9.46 -8.12 3.36
C ALA A 75 -8.93 -8.52 1.99
N LYS A 76 -8.11 -9.59 1.95
CA LYS A 76 -7.80 -10.22 0.68
C LYS A 76 -9.14 -10.69 0.15
N GLY A 77 -9.77 -9.84 -0.67
CA GLY A 77 -11.17 -9.98 -1.02
C GLY A 77 -11.45 -11.40 -1.46
N ASN A 78 -12.30 -12.09 -0.71
CA ASN A 78 -12.62 -13.47 -1.03
C ASN A 78 -13.39 -13.48 -2.36
N LYS A 79 -13.35 -14.58 -3.12
CA LYS A 79 -14.07 -14.64 -4.43
C LYS A 79 -15.56 -14.30 -4.26
N ARG A 80 -16.14 -14.69 -3.12
CA ARG A 80 -17.52 -14.40 -2.71
C ARG A 80 -17.77 -12.90 -2.51
N GLU A 81 -16.87 -12.21 -1.82
CA GLU A 81 -16.96 -10.78 -1.55
C GLU A 81 -16.83 -9.95 -2.84
N TYR A 82 -15.93 -10.37 -3.74
CA TYR A 82 -15.83 -9.78 -5.07
C TYR A 82 -17.14 -9.90 -5.84
N LEU A 83 -17.76 -11.08 -5.85
CA LEU A 83 -19.00 -11.31 -6.59
C LEU A 83 -20.14 -10.46 -6.03
N LYS A 84 -20.25 -10.36 -4.69
CA LYS A 84 -21.23 -9.54 -4.00
C LYS A 84 -21.09 -8.04 -4.34
N ASN A 85 -19.86 -7.53 -4.38
CA ASN A 85 -19.60 -6.11 -4.59
C ASN A 85 -19.46 -5.73 -6.07
N LYS A 86 -19.44 -6.69 -6.99
CA LYS A 86 -19.20 -6.45 -8.43
C LYS A 86 -20.28 -5.55 -9.04
N GLU A 87 -21.54 -5.82 -8.73
CA GLU A 87 -22.67 -5.05 -9.28
C GLU A 87 -22.70 -3.63 -8.74
N ALA A 88 -22.54 -3.46 -7.43
CA ALA A 88 -22.48 -2.13 -6.80
C ALA A 88 -21.30 -1.31 -7.36
N ALA A 89 -20.14 -1.93 -7.55
CA ALA A 89 -18.99 -1.28 -8.15
C ALA A 89 -19.22 -0.91 -9.63
N MET A 90 -20.00 -1.71 -10.37
CA MET A 90 -20.32 -1.43 -11.78
C MET A 90 -21.18 -0.18 -11.89
N LYS A 91 -22.24 -0.07 -11.07
CA LYS A 91 -23.10 1.12 -11.01
C LYS A 91 -22.30 2.39 -10.70
N LEU A 92 -21.44 2.32 -9.67
CA LEU A 92 -20.56 3.46 -9.31
C LEU A 92 -19.59 3.83 -10.43
N ALA A 93 -19.08 2.85 -11.17
CA ALA A 93 -18.19 3.10 -12.30
C ALA A 93 -18.95 3.78 -13.45
N GLU A 94 -20.15 3.31 -13.78
CA GLU A 94 -21.01 3.89 -14.81
C GLU A 94 -21.41 5.33 -14.49
N GLU A 95 -21.83 5.61 -13.26
CA GLU A 95 -22.16 6.97 -12.81
C GLU A 95 -20.98 7.93 -12.98
N LYS A 96 -19.79 7.51 -12.54
CA LYS A 96 -18.57 8.33 -12.67
C LYS A 96 -18.15 8.50 -14.12
N VAL A 97 -18.17 7.44 -14.91
CA VAL A 97 -17.82 7.52 -16.34
C VAL A 97 -18.79 8.45 -17.06
N ASN A 98 -20.09 8.37 -16.79
CA ASN A 98 -21.08 9.28 -17.37
C ASN A 98 -20.84 10.74 -16.95
N TYR A 99 -20.53 10.98 -15.68
CA TYR A 99 -20.18 12.32 -15.21
C TYR A 99 -18.98 12.90 -15.96
N PHE A 100 -17.88 12.15 -16.08
CA PHE A 100 -16.69 12.63 -16.79
C PHE A 100 -16.86 12.68 -18.30
N ASN A 101 -17.67 11.79 -18.89
CA ASN A 101 -17.90 11.78 -20.33
C ASN A 101 -18.62 13.05 -20.81
N LYS A 102 -19.43 13.70 -19.96
CA LYS A 102 -20.00 15.03 -20.25
C LYS A 102 -18.92 16.09 -20.51
N ILE A 103 -17.78 15.98 -19.83
CA ILE A 103 -16.67 16.93 -19.92
C ILE A 103 -15.76 16.57 -21.09
N TYR A 104 -15.30 15.32 -21.14
CA TYR A 104 -14.24 14.90 -22.07
C TYR A 104 -14.74 14.40 -23.42
N LYS A 105 -16.04 14.06 -23.56
CA LYS A 105 -16.68 13.58 -24.79
C LYS A 105 -15.92 12.41 -25.45
N LEU A 106 -15.50 11.44 -24.64
CA LEU A 106 -14.71 10.29 -25.08
C LEU A 106 -15.60 9.09 -25.43
N LYS A 107 -15.30 8.42 -26.55
CA LYS A 107 -15.95 7.15 -26.90
C LYS A 107 -15.26 6.00 -26.16
N PHE A 108 -15.97 5.30 -25.29
CA PHE A 108 -15.49 4.08 -24.63
C PHE A 108 -16.28 2.86 -25.14
N ASN A 109 -15.61 1.71 -25.29
CA ASN A 109 -16.25 0.49 -25.81
C ASN A 109 -17.01 -0.28 -24.71
N ALA A 110 -16.34 -0.55 -23.59
CA ALA A 110 -16.92 -1.34 -22.50
C ALA A 110 -16.22 -1.03 -21.18
N ILE A 111 -17.01 -0.95 -20.10
CA ILE A 111 -16.52 -0.88 -18.73
C ILE A 111 -16.49 -2.31 -18.19
N THR A 112 -15.35 -2.76 -17.64
CA THR A 112 -15.26 -4.09 -17.04
C THR A 112 -14.60 -4.06 -15.68
N ILE A 113 -15.25 -4.66 -14.70
CA ILE A 113 -14.70 -4.85 -13.37
C ILE A 113 -14.07 -6.24 -13.30
N LYS A 114 -12.75 -6.27 -13.09
CA LYS A 114 -11.95 -7.49 -13.01
C LYS A 114 -11.34 -7.63 -11.63
N ARG A 115 -11.27 -8.87 -11.12
CA ARG A 115 -10.54 -9.20 -9.89
C ARG A 115 -9.03 -9.25 -10.17
N GLN A 116 -8.41 -8.08 -10.29
CA GLN A 116 -6.97 -7.98 -10.54
C GLN A 116 -6.18 -8.06 -9.23
N LYS A 117 -5.10 -8.86 -9.24
CA LYS A 117 -4.15 -8.93 -8.12
C LYS A 117 -3.26 -7.69 -8.04
N THR A 118 -2.95 -7.10 -9.20
CA THR A 118 -2.17 -5.86 -9.35
C THR A 118 -3.08 -4.78 -9.93
N ARG A 119 -3.12 -3.59 -9.31
CA ARG A 119 -4.01 -2.49 -9.70
C ARG A 119 -3.45 -1.58 -10.82
N TRP A 120 -2.39 -2.01 -11.50
CA TRP A 120 -1.83 -1.28 -12.62
C TRP A 120 -2.66 -1.56 -13.87
N GLY A 121 -3.13 -0.49 -14.52
CA GLY A 121 -3.89 -0.58 -15.76
C GLY A 121 -3.02 -1.10 -16.90
N LYS A 122 -3.62 -1.88 -17.80
CA LYS A 122 -3.06 -2.15 -19.12
C LYS A 122 -3.77 -1.22 -20.09
N LEU A 123 -3.03 -0.34 -20.75
CA LEU A 123 -3.54 0.42 -21.88
C LEU A 123 -3.55 -0.52 -23.10
N PHE A 124 -4.71 -0.78 -23.66
CA PHE A 124 -4.83 -1.50 -24.92
C PHE A 124 -5.29 -0.51 -25.99
N GLU A 125 -4.40 -0.22 -26.93
CA GLU A 125 -4.74 0.51 -28.15
C GLU A 125 -5.45 -0.47 -29.10
N LYS A 126 -6.67 -0.15 -29.52
CA LYS A 126 -7.30 -0.86 -30.64
C LYS A 126 -6.80 -0.19 -31.92
N ARG A 127 -6.06 -0.94 -32.74
CA ARG A 127 -5.91 -0.58 -34.16
C ARG A 127 -7.29 -0.68 -34.79
N GLN A 128 -7.79 0.40 -35.40
CA GLN A 128 -8.92 0.27 -36.30
C GLN A 128 -8.42 -0.50 -37.51
N SER A 129 -8.91 -1.73 -37.70
CA SER A 129 -8.79 -2.40 -38.99
C SER A 129 -9.82 -1.75 -39.91
N GLU A 130 -9.34 -0.87 -40.78
CA GLU A 130 -10.06 -0.53 -42.01
C GLU A 130 -10.13 -1.81 -42.86
N LEU A 131 -11.34 -2.28 -43.13
CA LEU A 131 -11.79 -3.03 -44.31
C LEU A 131 -13.32 -2.97 -44.36
#